data_AF-A0A925D997-F1
#
_entry.id   AF-A0A925D997-F1
#
_cell.length_a   1.000
_cell.length_b   1.000
_cell.length_c   1.000
_cell.angle_alpha   90.00
_cell.angle_beta   90.00
_cell.angle_gamma   90.00
#
_symmetry.space_group_name_H-M   'P 1'
#
loop_
_entity.id
_entity.type
_entity.pdbx_description
1 polymer ?
#
loop_
_entity_poly.entity_id
_entity_poly.type
_entity_poly.pdbx_seq_one_letter_code
_entity_poly.pdbx_strand_id
1 'polypeptide(L)'
;MATFAGTYRDGLVQLDSPLDLPDGFRVQVVVPENQEGRRPEFQYGLDEATWIHSSENRAALLASMEAYEPLVMTPEEEAEWNAAREAVKQYTIEKMRRTRLPLEV
;
A
#
# COMPACT_ATOMS: atom_id res chain seq x y z
N MET A 1 18.17 -11.64 -23.86
CA MET A 1 17.90 -10.23 -23.49
C MET A 1 19.06 -9.78 -22.62
N ALA A 2 19.73 -8.68 -22.98
CA ALA A 2 20.86 -8.17 -22.19
C ALA A 2 20.39 -6.92 -21.43
N THR A 3 20.71 -6.87 -20.15
CA THR A 3 20.36 -5.74 -19.27
C THR A 3 21.65 -5.03 -18.89
N PHE A 4 21.65 -3.72 -19.01
CA PHE A 4 22.78 -2.87 -18.66
C PHE A 4 22.39 -1.95 -17.52
N ALA A 5 23.30 -1.78 -16.57
CA ALA A 5 23.11 -0.88 -15.45
C ALA A 5 23.42 0.56 -15.87
N GLY A 6 22.67 1.48 -15.29
CA GLY A 6 22.87 2.90 -15.48
C GLY A 6 22.09 3.70 -14.45
N THR A 7 22.53 4.93 -14.25
CA THR A 7 21.91 5.87 -13.32
C THR A 7 21.13 6.93 -14.10
N TYR A 8 19.92 7.26 -13.63
CA TYR A 8 19.16 8.39 -14.15
C TYR A 8 19.61 9.70 -13.46
N ARG A 9 20.16 10.65 -14.22
CA ARG A 9 20.60 11.97 -13.72
C ARG A 9 20.16 13.06 -14.69
N ASP A 10 19.55 14.12 -14.16
CA ASP A 10 19.14 15.31 -14.92
C ASP A 10 18.31 15.03 -16.19
N GLY A 11 17.42 14.03 -16.14
CA GLY A 11 16.58 13.68 -17.29
C GLY A 11 17.20 12.66 -18.25
N LEU A 12 18.43 12.22 -17.99
CA LEU A 12 19.21 11.36 -18.89
C LEU A 12 19.62 10.06 -18.19
N VAL A 13 19.60 8.95 -18.94
CA VAL A 13 20.15 7.67 -18.48
C VAL A 13 21.65 7.65 -18.80
N GLN A 14 22.48 7.63 -17.76
CA GLN A 14 23.93 7.46 -17.86
C GLN A 14 24.28 6.00 -17.60
N LEU A 15 24.83 5.31 -18.60
CA LEU A 15 25.25 3.93 -18.45
C LEU A 15 26.56 3.83 -17.67
N ASP A 16 26.69 2.81 -16.83
CA ASP A 16 27.90 2.62 -16.00
C ASP A 16 29.12 2.21 -16.86
N SER A 17 28.87 1.74 -18.08
CA SER A 17 29.90 1.37 -19.04
C SER A 17 29.46 1.70 -20.47
N PRO A 18 30.39 2.10 -21.37
CA PRO A 18 30.09 2.34 -22.77
C PRO A 18 29.56 1.06 -23.43
N LEU A 19 28.52 1.21 -24.25
CA LEU A 19 28.01 0.12 -25.08
C LEU A 19 28.41 0.36 -26.53
N ASP A 20 28.94 -0.68 -27.17
CA ASP A 20 29.25 -0.69 -28.59
C ASP A 20 27.98 -1.05 -29.39
N LEU A 21 27.02 -0.11 -29.39
CA LEU A 21 25.77 -0.24 -30.15
C LEU A 21 25.82 0.65 -31.39
N PRO A 22 25.24 0.22 -32.52
CA PRO A 22 25.19 1.05 -33.71
C PRO A 22 24.38 2.32 -33.45
N ASP A 23 24.73 3.39 -34.16
CA ASP A 23 24.00 4.65 -34.05
C ASP A 23 22.52 4.48 -34.42
N GLY A 24 21.64 5.16 -33.68
CA GLY A 24 20.19 5.04 -33.81
C GLY A 24 19.57 3.76 -33.22
N PHE A 25 20.32 2.95 -32.47
CA PHE A 25 19.77 1.76 -31.82
C PHE A 25 18.72 2.12 -30.75
N ARG A 26 17.52 1.53 -30.86
CA ARG A 26 16.44 1.73 -29.90
C ARG A 26 16.66 0.90 -28.65
N VAL A 27 16.58 1.54 -27.48
CA VAL A 27 16.68 0.86 -26.18
C VAL A 27 15.35 0.95 -25.43
N GLN A 28 15.04 -0.09 -24.66
CA GLN A 28 13.94 -0.08 -23.70
C GLN A 28 14.50 0.24 -22.31
N VAL A 29 13.95 1.26 -21.66
CA VAL A 29 14.30 1.59 -20.27
C VAL A 29 13.26 0.95 -19.37
N VAL A 30 13.71 0.09 -18.46
CA VAL A 30 12.87 -0.54 -17.43
C VAL A 30 13.32 0.01 -16.08
N VAL A 31 12.40 0.61 -15.35
CA VAL A 31 12.65 1.09 -13.98
C VAL A 31 12.35 -0.07 -13.03
N PRO A 32 13.29 -0.48 -12.15
CA PRO A 32 13.02 -1.55 -11.21
C PRO A 32 11.93 -1.14 -10.21
N GLU A 33 11.01 -2.06 -9.93
CA GLU A 33 9.80 -1.82 -9.11
C GLU A 33 10.11 -1.41 -7.65
N ASN A 34 11.34 -1.65 -7.19
CA ASN A 34 11.75 -1.49 -5.79
C ASN A 34 12.80 -0.38 -5.58
N GLN A 35 12.75 0.73 -6.32
CA GLN A 35 13.63 1.86 -6.01
C GLN A 35 13.18 2.59 -4.74
N GLU A 36 13.95 2.42 -3.66
CA GLU A 36 13.88 3.21 -2.43
C GLU A 36 13.80 4.71 -2.77
N GLY A 37 12.60 5.28 -2.68
CA GLY A 37 12.36 6.69 -3.02
C GLY A 37 11.06 6.92 -3.76
N ARG A 38 10.59 5.95 -4.55
CA ARG A 38 9.14 5.75 -4.68
C ARG A 38 8.76 4.91 -3.49
N ARG A 39 8.17 5.54 -2.45
CA ARG A 39 7.22 4.76 -1.65
C ARG A 39 6.32 4.11 -2.71
N PRO A 40 6.13 2.78 -2.74
CA PRO A 40 5.03 2.24 -3.54
C PRO A 40 3.86 3.12 -3.12
N GLU A 41 3.33 3.90 -4.07
CA GLU A 41 2.16 4.71 -3.82
C GLU A 41 1.22 3.75 -3.14
N PHE A 42 0.96 3.97 -1.85
CA PHE A 42 0.32 3.01 -0.95
C PHE A 42 -0.63 2.18 -1.79
N GLN A 43 -0.29 0.93 -2.08
CA GLN A 43 -1.08 0.11 -2.99
C GLN A 43 -2.33 -0.19 -2.16
N TYR A 44 -3.28 0.73 -2.22
CA TYR A 44 -4.50 0.68 -1.45
C TYR A 44 -5.37 -0.36 -2.13
N GLY A 45 -5.47 -1.52 -1.49
CA GLY A 45 -6.27 -2.63 -1.98
C GLY A 45 -5.44 -3.73 -2.63
N LEU A 46 -6.16 -4.75 -3.08
CA LEU A 46 -5.61 -5.86 -3.85
C LEU A 46 -5.56 -5.45 -5.31
N ASP A 47 -4.59 -5.96 -6.06
CA ASP A 47 -4.58 -5.84 -7.52
C ASP A 47 -5.88 -6.45 -8.09
N GLU A 48 -6.44 -5.85 -9.15
CA GLU A 48 -7.71 -6.29 -9.76
C GLU A 48 -7.61 -7.74 -10.24
N ALA A 49 -6.44 -8.18 -10.70
CA ALA A 49 -6.19 -9.58 -11.08
C ALA A 49 -6.19 -10.54 -9.87
N THR A 50 -5.85 -10.03 -8.68
CA THR A 50 -5.94 -10.76 -7.40
C THR A 50 -7.29 -10.63 -6.73
N TRP A 51 -8.18 -9.80 -7.28
CA TRP A 51 -9.55 -9.71 -6.80
C TRP A 51 -10.29 -11.04 -7.00
N ILE A 52 -11.27 -11.31 -6.15
CA ILE A 52 -12.00 -12.58 -6.02
C ILE A 52 -12.99 -12.87 -7.17
N HIS A 53 -12.70 -12.38 -8.37
CA HIS A 53 -13.48 -12.63 -9.57
C HIS A 53 -13.37 -14.08 -10.06
N SER A 54 -12.24 -14.76 -9.78
CA SER A 54 -12.06 -16.18 -10.08
C SER A 54 -12.49 -17.07 -8.91
N SER A 55 -12.91 -18.30 -9.21
CA SER A 55 -13.20 -19.33 -8.21
C SER A 55 -11.95 -19.71 -7.40
N GLU A 56 -10.78 -19.71 -8.03
CA GLU A 56 -9.49 -19.99 -7.39
C GLU A 56 -9.11 -18.91 -6.37
N ASN A 57 -9.17 -17.63 -6.74
CA ASN A 57 -8.88 -16.52 -5.82
C ASN A 57 -9.85 -16.51 -4.63
N ARG A 58 -11.12 -16.87 -4.87
CA ARG A 58 -12.13 -16.99 -3.81
C ARG A 58 -11.81 -18.11 -2.83
N ALA A 59 -11.40 -19.28 -3.34
CA ALA A 59 -11.00 -20.41 -2.50
C ALA A 59 -9.75 -20.06 -1.66
N ALA A 60 -8.77 -19.37 -2.27
CA ALA A 60 -7.57 -18.91 -1.57
C ALA A 60 -7.89 -17.91 -0.45
N LEU A 61 -8.80 -16.95 -0.70
CA LEU A 61 -9.24 -16.01 0.33
C LEU A 61 -9.95 -16.72 1.48
N LEU A 62 -10.88 -17.64 1.20
CA LEU A 62 -11.59 -18.40 2.23
C LEU A 62 -10.62 -19.23 3.09
N ALA A 63 -9.69 -19.94 2.47
CA ALA A 63 -8.66 -20.70 3.19
C ALA A 63 -7.80 -19.78 4.08
N SER A 64 -7.46 -18.57 3.61
CA SER A 64 -6.73 -17.59 4.42
C SER A 64 -7.54 -17.10 5.63
N MET A 65 -8.86 -16.94 5.47
CA MET A 65 -9.74 -16.51 6.56
C MET A 65 -9.93 -17.62 7.60
N GLU A 66 -10.07 -18.87 7.16
CA GLU A 66 -10.18 -20.05 8.04
C GLU A 66 -8.89 -20.33 8.82
N ALA A 67 -7.73 -19.91 8.30
CA ALA A 67 -6.46 -20.05 8.99
C ALA A 67 -6.31 -19.15 10.22
N TYR A 68 -7.13 -18.10 10.35
CA TYR A 68 -7.11 -17.23 11.52
C TYR A 68 -7.88 -17.86 12.69
N GLU A 69 -7.23 -17.91 13.85
CA GLU A 69 -7.89 -18.36 15.07
C GLU A 69 -9.00 -17.37 15.48
N PRO A 70 -10.17 -17.87 15.93
CA PRO A 70 -11.22 -17.02 16.47
C PRO A 70 -10.71 -16.20 17.66
N LEU A 71 -10.91 -14.88 17.61
CA LEU A 71 -10.63 -14.02 18.76
C LEU A 71 -11.64 -14.32 19.87
N VAL A 72 -11.16 -14.91 20.97
CA VAL A 72 -11.95 -15.11 22.19
C VAL A 72 -11.42 -14.12 23.23
N MET A 73 -12.26 -13.18 23.65
CA MET A 73 -11.93 -12.24 24.71
C MET A 73 -12.54 -12.72 26.02
N THR A 74 -11.81 -12.55 27.11
CA THR A 74 -12.38 -12.67 28.45
C THR A 74 -13.35 -11.51 28.74
N PRO A 75 -14.27 -11.66 29.71
CA PRO A 75 -15.16 -10.56 30.10
C PRO A 75 -14.42 -9.29 30.54
N GLU A 76 -13.23 -9.44 31.12
CA GLU A 76 -12.38 -8.33 31.56
C GLU A 76 -11.78 -7.58 30.36
N GLU A 77 -11.19 -8.31 29.41
CA GLU A 77 -10.66 -7.72 28.17
C GLU A 77 -11.75 -7.05 27.32
N GLU A 78 -12.95 -7.64 27.27
CA GLU A 78 -14.09 -7.03 26.58
C GLU A 78 -14.54 -5.73 27.26
N ALA A 79 -14.52 -5.67 28.60
CA ALA A 79 -14.81 -4.46 29.35
C ALA A 79 -13.75 -3.37 29.10
N GLU A 80 -12.47 -3.73 29.08
CA GLU A 80 -11.37 -2.80 28.76
C GLU A 80 -11.50 -2.26 27.32
N TRP A 81 -11.76 -3.14 26.35
CA TRP A 81 -11.97 -2.77 24.96
C TRP A 81 -13.14 -1.80 24.80
N ASN A 82 -14.26 -2.09 25.45
CA ASN A 82 -15.44 -1.23 25.40
C ASN A 82 -15.19 0.13 26.07
N ALA A 83 -14.46 0.17 27.18
CA ALA A 83 -14.07 1.42 27.83
C ALA A 83 -13.18 2.27 26.93
N ALA A 84 -12.18 1.66 26.27
CA ALA A 84 -11.31 2.36 25.32
C ALA A 84 -12.11 2.92 24.12
N ARG A 85 -13.05 2.14 23.58
CA ARG A 85 -13.93 2.60 22.48
C ARG A 85 -14.79 3.78 22.89
N GLU A 86 -15.37 3.75 24.09
CA GLU A 86 -16.20 4.87 24.57
C GLU A 86 -15.34 6.11 24.80
N ALA A 87 -14.13 5.98 25.35
CA ALA A 87 -13.20 7.10 25.52
C ALA A 87 -12.83 7.76 24.18
N VAL A 88 -12.51 6.98 23.15
CA VAL A 88 -12.22 7.49 21.80
C VAL A 88 -13.43 8.18 21.18
N LYS A 89 -14.63 7.61 21.37
CA LYS A 89 -15.87 8.20 20.89
C LYS A 89 -16.13 9.55 21.54
N GLN A 90 -16.04 9.65 22.87
CA GLN A 90 -16.25 10.92 23.58
C GLN A 90 -15.21 11.97 23.20
N TYR A 91 -13.94 11.58 23.11
CA TYR A 91 -12.88 12.46 22.61
C TYR A 91 -13.19 12.99 21.19
N THR A 92 -13.65 12.12 20.30
CA THR A 92 -14.00 12.49 18.93
C THR A 92 -15.18 13.45 18.88
N ILE A 93 -16.24 13.19 19.66
CA ILE A 93 -17.41 14.07 19.77
C ILE A 93 -16.99 15.45 20.29
N GLU A 94 -16.19 15.50 21.35
CA GLU A 94 -15.73 16.75 21.95
C GLU A 94 -14.85 17.55 20.99
N LYS A 95 -13.94 16.88 20.28
CA LYS A 95 -13.12 17.50 19.23
C LYS A 95 -13.99 18.06 18.11
N MET A 96 -15.00 17.32 17.64
CA MET A 96 -15.92 17.80 16.62
C MET A 96 -16.74 19.00 17.10
N ARG A 97 -17.24 18.99 18.34
CA ARG A 97 -17.94 20.13 18.95
C ARG A 97 -17.06 21.37 19.00
N ARG A 98 -15.81 21.23 19.45
CA ARG A 98 -14.84 22.34 19.52
C ARG A 98 -14.43 22.88 18.15
N THR A 99 -14.39 22.02 17.13
CA THR A 99 -13.99 22.41 15.77
C THR A 99 -15.16 23.00 14.97
N ARG A 100 -16.41 22.80 15.40
CA ARG A 100 -17.61 23.39 14.82
C ARG A 100 -17.82 24.83 15.33
N LEU A 101 -16.85 25.70 15.09
CA LEU A 101 -17.08 27.15 15.01
C LEU A 101 -18.12 27.40 13.91
N PRO A 102 -19.02 28.40 14.04
CA PRO A 102 -20.02 28.66 13.02
C PRO A 102 -19.30 29.00 11.72
N LEU A 103 -19.63 28.28 10.65
CA LEU A 103 -19.45 28.82 9.31
C LEU A 103 -20.38 30.03 9.25
N GLU A 104 -19.83 31.23 9.39
CA GLU A 104 -20.52 32.45 8.98
C GLU A 104 -20.82 32.28 7.48
N VAL A 105 -22.11 32.11 7.17
CA VAL A 105 -22.68 32.20 5.83
C VAL A 105 -23.54 33.45 5.81
#